data_AF-A0A3R6IRY4-F1
#
_entry.id   AF-A0A3R6IRY4-F1
#
_cell.length_a   1.000
_cell.length_b   1.000
_cell.length_c   1.000
_cell.angle_alpha   90.00
_cell.angle_beta   90.00
_cell.angle_gamma   90.00
#
_symmetry.space_group_name_H-M   'P 1'
#
loop_
_entity.id
_entity.type
_entity.pdbx_description
1 polymer ?
#
loop_
_entity_poly.entity_id
_entity_poly.type
_entity_poly.pdbx_seq_one_letter_code
_entity_poly.pdbx_strand_id
1 'polypeptide(L)' 'MSELSKILATIGVVVLFVIIFGAIVGSMSDAGQTPGILGLIVFGALIGALRAIWKKPKNNEKKDDTSILQK' A
#
# COMPACT_ATOMS: atom_id res chain seq x y z
N MET A 1 12.42 -5.16 -7.25
CA MET A 1 11.77 -4.64 -8.47
C MET A 1 12.50 -3.39 -8.93
N SER A 2 12.58 -3.15 -10.23
CA SER A 2 13.14 -1.91 -10.78
C SER A 2 12.32 -0.70 -10.33
N GLU A 3 12.96 0.47 -10.26
CA GLU A 3 12.30 1.71 -9.84
C GLU A 3 11.14 2.08 -10.78
N LEU A 4 11.29 1.86 -12.08
CA LEU A 4 10.22 2.08 -13.07
C LEU A 4 8.99 1.20 -12.80
N SER A 5 9.17 -0.07 -12.42
CA SER A 5 8.05 -0.94 -12.08
C SER A 5 7.34 -0.49 -10.80
N LYS A 6 8.05 0.02 -9.79
CA LYS A 6 7.42 0.57 -8.58
C LYS A 6 6.59 1.81 -8.88
N ILE A 7 7.11 2.69 -9.74
CA ILE A 7 6.42 3.90 -10.19
C ILE A 7 5.14 3.51 -10.94
N LEU A 8 5.23 2.59 -11.90
CA LEU A 8 4.08 2.15 -12.68
C LEU A 8 3.02 1.46 -11.80
N ALA A 9 3.44 0.62 -10.85
CA ALA A 9 2.54 0.01 -9.87
C ALA A 9 1.86 1.05 -8.98
N THR A 10 2.59 2.07 -8.54
CA THR A 10 2.05 3.18 -7.73
C THR A 10 0.97 3.94 -8.49
N ILE A 11 1.23 4.29 -9.75
CA ILE A 11 0.26 4.97 -10.61
C ILE A 11 -1.01 4.11 -10.76
N GLY A 12 -0.85 2.81 -11.03
CA GLY A 12 -1.98 1.88 -11.14
C GLY A 12 -2.84 1.82 -9.87
N VAL A 13 -2.20 1.77 -8.70
CA VAL A 13 -2.92 1.77 -7.41
C VAL A 13 -3.66 3.09 -7.18
N VAL A 14 -3.06 4.23 -7.50
CA VAL A 14 -3.72 5.54 -7.35
C VAL A 14 -4.93 5.67 -8.27
N VAL A 15 -4.80 5.25 -9.54
CA VAL A 15 -5.93 5.26 -10.49
C VAL A 15 -7.06 4.38 -10.00
N LEU A 16 -6.76 3.15 -9.55
CA LEU A 16 -7.74 2.24 -8.99
C LEU A 16 -8.44 2.83 -7.75
N PHE A 17 -7.67 3.45 -6.86
CA PHE A 17 -8.21 4.13 -5.67
C PHE A 17 -9.19 5.24 -6.07
N VAL A 18 -8.85 6.09 -7.04
CA VAL A 18 -9.73 7.20 -7.48
C VAL A 18 -11.04 6.66 -8.03
N ILE A 19 -11.02 5.57 -8.81
CA ILE A 19 -12.25 4.96 -9.35
C ILE A 19 -13.14 4.44 -8.21
N ILE A 20 -12.56 3.67 -7.28
CA ILE A 20 -13.31 3.08 -6.15
C ILE A 20 -13.84 4.18 -5.23
N PHE A 21 -12.97 5.12 -4.84
CA PHE A 21 -13.34 6.22 -3.95
C PHE A 21 -14.38 7.13 -4.60
N GLY A 22 -14.22 7.45 -5.89
CA GLY A 22 -15.20 8.21 -6.67
C GLY A 22 -16.57 7.52 -6.75
N ALA A 23 -16.60 6.20 -6.93
CA ALA A 23 -17.86 5.43 -6.91
C ALA A 23 -18.54 5.48 -5.54
N ILE A 24 -17.77 5.37 -4.44
CA ILE A 24 -18.30 5.47 -3.07
C ILE A 24 -18.86 6.87 -2.81
N VAL A 25 -18.11 7.92 -3.15
CA VAL A 25 -18.54 9.31 -2.98
C VAL A 25 -19.77 9.60 -3.84
N GLY A 26 -19.76 9.20 -5.11
CA GLY A 26 -20.84 9.43 -6.05
C GLY A 26 -22.14 8.74 -5.65
N SER A 27 -22.07 7.52 -5.13
CA SER A 27 -23.25 6.78 -4.64
C SER A 27 -23.81 7.30 -3.32
N MET A 28 -23.01 8.03 -2.53
CA MET A 28 -23.46 8.65 -1.28
C MET A 28 -24.06 10.05 -1.47
N SER A 29 -23.87 10.68 -2.63
CA SER A 29 -24.43 12.00 -2.94
C SER A 29 -25.97 12.03 -2.90
N ASP A 30 -26.63 10.91 -3.20
CA ASP A 30 -28.10 10.81 -3.15
C ASP A 30 -28.65 10.68 -1.70
N ALA A 31 -27.80 10.33 -0.73
CA ALA A 31 -28.19 10.10 0.66
C ALA A 31 -27.84 11.26 1.62
N GLY A 32 -27.15 12.31 1.13
CA GLY A 32 -26.72 13.45 1.95
C GLY A 32 -25.65 13.11 3.00
N GLN A 33 -25.01 11.93 2.90
CA GLN A 33 -24.00 11.44 3.83
C GLN A 33 -22.60 11.61 3.26
N THR A 34 -21.70 12.22 4.03
CA THR A 34 -20.27 12.28 3.70
C THR A 34 -19.69 10.86 3.74
N PRO A 35 -18.72 10.50 2.87
CA PRO A 35 -18.05 9.20 2.94
C PRO A 35 -17.29 9.08 4.25
N GLY A 36 -17.95 8.54 5.27
CA GLY A 36 -17.42 8.43 6.62
C GLY A 36 -16.41 7.28 6.70
N ILE A 37 -16.75 6.26 7.47
CA ILE A 37 -15.84 5.14 7.79
C ILE A 37 -15.37 4.39 6.54
N LEU A 38 -16.23 4.21 5.54
CA LEU A 38 -15.84 3.53 4.29
C LEU A 38 -14.78 4.29 3.51
N GLY A 39 -14.87 5.62 3.44
CA GLY A 39 -13.85 6.46 2.83
C GLY A 39 -12.50 6.31 3.54
N LEU A 40 -12.52 6.30 4.87
CA LEU A 40 -11.31 6.10 5.68
C LEU A 40 -10.69 4.72 5.52
N ILE A 41 -11.50 3.66 5.41
CA ILE A 41 -11.00 2.29 5.17
C ILE A 41 -10.29 2.22 3.82
N VAL A 42 -10.90 2.73 2.75
CA VAL A 42 -10.31 2.70 1.42
C VAL A 42 -9.05 3.57 1.36
N PHE A 43 -9.04 4.70 2.09
CA PHE A 43 -7.84 5.53 2.24
C PHE A 43 -6.72 4.81 3.00
N GLY A 44 -7.05 4.10 4.08
CA GLY A 44 -6.10 3.25 4.81
C GLY A 44 -5.52 2.14 3.94
N ALA A 45 -6.35 1.52 3.08
CA ALA A 45 -5.92 0.53 2.11
C ALA A 45 -4.94 1.12 1.07
N LEU A 46 -5.19 2.34 0.58
CA LEU A 46 -4.25 3.06 -0.31
C LEU A 46 -2.88 3.23 0.36
N ILE A 47 -2.84 3.73 1.59
CA ILE A 47 -1.58 3.92 2.32
C ILE A 47 -0.86 2.58 2.54
N GLY A 48 -1.59 1.53 2.89
CA GLY A 48 -1.04 0.18 3.04
C GLY A 48 -0.42 -0.35 1.75
N ALA A 49 -1.11 -0.20 0.62
CA ALA A 49 -0.64 -0.62 -0.70
C ALA A 49 0.61 0.17 -1.15
N LEU A 50 0.59 1.50 -0.99
CA LEU A 50 1.75 2.35 -1.27
C LEU A 50 2.95 1.92 -0.41
N ARG A 51 2.75 1.73 0.89
CA ARG A 51 3.82 1.28 1.79
C ARG A 51 4.38 -0.08 1.37
N ALA A 52 3.53 -1.01 0.90
CA ALA A 52 3.97 -2.32 0.45
C ALA A 52 4.82 -2.26 -0.82
N ILE A 53 4.44 -1.44 -1.80
CA ILE A 53 5.19 -1.26 -3.06
C ILE A 53 6.59 -0.69 -2.79
N TRP A 54 6.67 0.29 -1.90
CA TRP A 54 7.92 0.99 -1.59
C TRP A 54 8.74 0.32 -0.48
N LYS A 55 8.22 -0.74 0.16
CA LYS A 55 8.93 -1.47 1.19
C LYS A 55 10.20 -2.08 0.60
N LYS A 56 11.34 -1.68 1.15
CA LYS A 56 12.62 -2.33 0.80
C LYS A 56 12.59 -3.78 1.27
N PRO A 57 13.07 -4.74 0.45
CA PRO A 57 13.23 -6.11 0.92
C PRO A 57 14.16 -6.09 2.13
N LYS A 58 13.76 -6.75 3.22
CA LYS A 58 14.70 -7.03 4.30
C LYS A 58 15.74 -7.98 3.72
N ASN A 59 16.99 -7.56 3.65
CA ASN A 59 18.08 -8.52 3.59
C ASN A 59 17.96 -9.33 4.87
N ASN A 60 17.65 -10.62 4.73
CA ASN A 60 17.93 -11.56 5.80
C ASN A 60 19.46 -11.58 5.90
N GLU A 61 20.01 -10.72 6.76
CA GLU A 61 21.34 -10.96 7.31
C GLU A 61 21.24 -12.34 7.96
N LYS A 62 21.81 -13.35 7.29
CA LYS A 62 22.13 -14.60 7.95
C LYS A 62 23.06 -14.21 9.09
N LYS A 63 22.55 -14.24 10.31
CA LYS A 63 23.39 -14.40 11.48
C LYS A 63 24.01 -15.79 11.35
N ASP A 64 25.17 -15.83 10.71
CA ASP A 64 26.03 -16.99 10.76
C ASP A 64 26.65 -17.00 12.18
N ASP A 65 25.90 -17.56 13.13
CA ASP A 65 26.32 -17.81 14.51
C ASP A 65 27.36 -18.96 14.58
N THR A 66 28.44 -18.88 13.80
CA THR A 66 29.50 -19.92 13.74
C THR A 66 30.85 -19.51 14.34
N SER A 67 30.97 -18.36 14.99
CA SER A 67 32.28 -17.82 15.40
C SER A 67 32.65 -17.98 16.88
N ILE A 68 32.11 -18.96 17.62
CA ILE A 68 32.47 -19.15 19.05
C ILE A 68 32.98 -20.57 19.39
N LEU A 69 32.91 -21.57 18.49
CA LEU A 69 33.31 -22.95 18.78
C LEU A 69 34.50 -23.47 17.94
N GLN A 70 35.47 -22.61 17.65
CA GLN A 70 36.80 -23.03 17.23
C GLN A 70 37.86 -22.38 18.13
N LYS A 71 38.05 -22.93 19.33
CA LYS A 71 39.32 -22.81 20.05
C LYS A 71 39.53 -23.99 20.98
#